data_AF-A0A8H3EWF7-F1
#
_entry.id   AF-A0A8H3EWF7-F1
#
_cell.length_a   1.000
_cell.length_b   1.000
_cell.length_c   1.000
_cell.angle_alpha   90.00
_cell.angle_beta   90.00
_cell.angle_gamma   90.00
#
_symmetry.space_group_name_H-M   'P 1'
#
loop_
_entity.id
_entity.type
_entity.pdbx_description
1 polymer ?
#
loop_
_entity_poly.entity_id
_entity_poly.type
_entity_poly.pdbx_seq_one_letter_code
_entity_poly.pdbx_strand_id
1 'polypeptide(L)'
;MAAGKPWADGPYPLIETPSKTQDIVTATSTADVPLAEVAQKSHAAIHAATEMTHVHNVIIRGVNSIYLQAPNVRNPSDIKDFLHFVKLWGNFVDRHHETEEESIFPDLETFTGEKGLMQHSVDQHLAFHSGLQKLKDYASDSAPEDYDSDKLKGLIDDFGPTLQEHLVEEIGALLALKKYDSEGLMKVWKVSEVKARAKTRSTGAAKAPPTEFNATTQDS
;
A
#
# COMPACT_ATOMS: atom_id res chain seq x y z
N MET A 1 24.35 -0.45 -25.03
CA MET A 1 23.99 0.49 -23.95
C MET A 1 23.85 -0.33 -22.69
N ALA A 2 24.68 -0.11 -21.66
CA ALA A 2 24.42 -0.71 -20.36
C ALA A 2 23.05 -0.18 -19.90
N ALA A 3 22.09 -1.08 -19.64
CA ALA A 3 20.82 -0.69 -19.07
C ALA A 3 21.13 0.07 -17.75
N GLY A 4 20.65 1.31 -17.63
CA GLY A 4 20.84 2.09 -16.41
C GLY A 4 20.31 1.30 -15.20
N LYS A 5 20.86 1.55 -14.00
CA LYS A 5 20.33 0.95 -12.77
C LYS A 5 18.84 1.33 -12.67
N PRO A 6 17.92 0.34 -12.70
CA PRO A 6 16.50 0.65 -12.72
C PRO A 6 16.09 1.31 -11.41
N TRP A 7 15.20 2.31 -11.51
CA TRP A 7 14.49 2.84 -10.35
C TRP A 7 13.46 1.81 -9.85
N ALA A 8 12.79 2.08 -8.71
CA ALA A 8 11.82 1.18 -8.09
C ALA A 8 10.46 1.07 -8.82
N ASP A 9 10.47 1.24 -10.14
CA ASP A 9 9.27 1.15 -11.00
C ASP A 9 9.12 -0.26 -11.63
N GLY A 10 10.01 -1.20 -11.27
CA GLY A 10 9.92 -2.63 -11.61
C GLY A 10 10.70 -3.49 -10.59
N PRO A 11 10.58 -4.84 -10.63
CA PRO A 11 9.97 -5.63 -11.70
C PRO A 11 8.43 -5.59 -11.72
N TYR A 12 7.77 -5.22 -10.62
CA TYR A 12 6.32 -5.08 -10.57
C TYR A 12 5.91 -3.69 -11.07
N PRO A 13 5.07 -3.58 -12.10
CA PRO A 13 4.74 -2.30 -12.71
C PRO A 13 3.87 -1.45 -11.78
N LEU A 14 4.09 -0.14 -11.79
CA LEU A 14 3.21 0.82 -11.12
C LEU A 14 1.84 0.87 -11.78
N ILE A 15 0.84 1.23 -10.98
CA ILE A 15 -0.54 1.41 -11.42
C ILE A 15 -0.72 2.86 -11.88
N GLU A 16 -1.35 3.06 -13.03
CA GLU A 16 -1.72 4.40 -13.49
C GLU A 16 -2.85 4.97 -12.63
N THR A 17 -2.64 6.17 -12.07
CA THR A 17 -3.61 6.84 -11.23
C THR A 17 -4.90 7.18 -12.00
N PRO A 18 -6.09 6.71 -11.56
CA PRO A 18 -7.35 6.94 -12.26
C PRO A 18 -7.70 8.40 -12.51
N SER A 19 -7.44 9.31 -11.57
CA SER A 19 -7.69 10.75 -11.75
C SER A 19 -6.93 11.33 -12.95
N LYS A 20 -5.71 10.85 -13.22
CA LYS A 20 -4.88 11.31 -14.34
C LYS A 20 -5.54 11.06 -15.70
N THR A 21 -6.32 10.00 -15.84
CA THR A 21 -6.94 9.60 -17.13
C THR A 21 -8.43 9.86 -17.20
N GLN A 22 -9.12 9.88 -16.06
CA GLN A 22 -10.59 9.91 -16.01
C GLN A 22 -11.17 11.25 -15.53
N ASP A 23 -10.36 12.15 -14.98
CA ASP A 23 -10.78 13.53 -14.66
C ASP A 23 -10.71 14.49 -15.87
N ILE A 24 -10.30 14.00 -17.04
CA ILE A 24 -10.13 14.83 -18.25
C ILE A 24 -11.48 15.20 -18.91
N VAL A 25 -12.61 14.57 -18.52
CA VAL A 25 -13.91 14.75 -19.20
C VAL A 25 -14.67 16.04 -18.81
N THR A 26 -14.13 16.91 -17.95
CA THR A 26 -14.69 18.26 -17.73
C THR A 26 -13.80 19.39 -18.22
N ALA A 27 -12.62 19.09 -18.78
CA ALA A 27 -11.75 20.08 -19.41
C ALA A 27 -12.11 20.36 -20.89
N THR A 28 -13.39 20.35 -21.24
CA THR A 28 -13.88 21.31 -22.25
C THR A 28 -14.31 22.57 -21.50
N SER A 29 -13.32 23.33 -21.07
CA SER A 29 -13.47 24.72 -20.61
C SER A 29 -12.24 25.43 -21.15
N THR A 30 -12.38 26.23 -22.22
CA THR A 30 -12.41 27.70 -22.08
C THR A 30 -11.50 28.18 -20.95
N ALA A 31 -10.48 28.95 -21.32
CA ALA A 31 -9.27 29.25 -20.55
C ALA A 31 -9.45 29.98 -19.20
N ASP A 32 -10.66 30.09 -18.65
CA ASP A 32 -11.00 31.03 -17.60
C ASP A 32 -11.63 30.42 -16.33
N VAL A 33 -11.60 29.09 -16.15
CA VAL A 33 -12.12 28.46 -14.91
C VAL A 33 -10.97 28.22 -13.90
N PRO A 34 -11.03 28.77 -12.68
CA PRO A 34 -10.01 28.56 -11.64
C PRO A 34 -9.85 27.08 -11.28
N LEU A 35 -8.60 26.67 -11.00
CA LEU A 35 -8.21 25.29 -10.63
C LEU A 35 -9.03 24.71 -9.46
N ALA A 36 -9.56 25.56 -8.58
CA ALA A 36 -10.43 25.17 -7.47
C ALA A 36 -11.84 24.74 -7.88
N GLU A 37 -12.36 25.23 -9.02
CA GLU A 37 -13.64 24.79 -9.60
C GLU A 37 -13.48 23.55 -10.49
N VAL A 38 -12.29 23.29 -11.03
CA VAL A 38 -11.99 22.03 -11.77
C VAL A 38 -12.06 20.81 -10.84
N ALA A 39 -11.81 20.99 -9.54
CA ALA A 39 -11.98 19.96 -8.52
C ALA A 39 -13.45 19.59 -8.25
N GLN A 40 -14.43 20.35 -8.76
CA GLN A 40 -15.83 19.96 -8.78
C GLN A 40 -16.13 19.15 -10.06
N LYS A 41 -16.22 17.81 -9.91
CA LYS A 41 -17.07 16.83 -10.66
C LYS A 41 -16.42 15.46 -10.92
N SER A 42 -15.32 15.10 -10.26
CA SER A 42 -14.89 13.70 -10.28
C SER A 42 -15.80 12.85 -9.38
N HIS A 43 -16.31 11.73 -9.89
CA HIS A 43 -17.15 10.81 -9.12
C HIS A 43 -16.37 10.25 -7.92
N ALA A 44 -17.02 10.04 -6.78
CA ALA A 44 -16.35 9.56 -5.57
C ALA A 44 -15.62 8.22 -5.74
N ALA A 45 -16.09 7.37 -6.66
CA ALA A 45 -15.41 6.14 -7.07
C ALA A 45 -14.02 6.40 -7.68
N ILE A 46 -13.85 7.48 -8.46
CA ILE A 46 -12.55 7.88 -9.03
C ILE A 46 -11.64 8.37 -7.90
N HIS A 47 -12.18 9.13 -6.96
CA HIS A 47 -11.43 9.58 -5.78
C HIS A 47 -10.95 8.38 -4.94
N ALA A 48 -11.85 7.46 -4.59
CA ALA A 48 -11.54 6.25 -3.84
C ALA A 48 -10.46 5.40 -4.53
N ALA A 49 -10.65 5.11 -5.83
CA ALA A 49 -9.68 4.36 -6.62
C ALA A 49 -8.33 5.09 -6.75
N THR A 50 -8.33 6.43 -6.79
CA THR A 50 -7.12 7.25 -6.82
C THR A 50 -6.35 7.17 -5.50
N GLU A 51 -7.02 7.34 -4.37
CA GLU A 51 -6.38 7.20 -3.06
C GLU A 51 -5.83 5.80 -2.85
N MET A 52 -6.57 4.77 -3.26
CA MET A 52 -6.11 3.39 -3.20
C MET A 52 -4.88 3.15 -4.09
N THR A 53 -4.90 3.70 -5.31
CA THR A 53 -3.74 3.63 -6.22
C THR A 53 -2.49 4.27 -5.62
N HIS A 54 -2.62 5.35 -4.84
CA HIS A 54 -1.48 5.97 -4.17
C HIS A 54 -0.81 5.03 -3.17
N VAL A 55 -1.59 4.40 -2.28
CA VAL A 55 -1.05 3.47 -1.29
C VAL A 55 -0.53 2.18 -1.95
N HIS A 56 -1.20 1.67 -2.98
CA HIS A 56 -0.73 0.52 -3.77
C HIS A 56 0.60 0.80 -4.44
N ASN A 57 0.78 1.99 -5.02
CA ASN A 57 2.05 2.39 -5.60
C ASN A 57 3.17 2.59 -4.55
N VAL A 58 2.86 2.85 -3.28
CA VAL A 58 3.84 2.80 -2.19
C VAL A 58 4.24 1.35 -1.89
N ILE A 59 3.26 0.44 -1.83
CA ILE A 59 3.51 -1.01 -1.64
C ILE A 59 4.42 -1.54 -2.76
N ILE A 60 4.07 -1.28 -4.01
CA ILE A 60 4.82 -1.71 -5.22
C ILE A 60 6.25 -1.17 -5.20
N ARG A 61 6.43 0.12 -4.92
CA ARG A 61 7.77 0.70 -4.82
C ARG A 61 8.58 0.09 -3.69
N GLY A 62 7.95 -0.26 -2.58
CA GLY A 62 8.59 -0.96 -1.47
C GLY A 62 9.13 -2.33 -1.89
N VAL A 63 8.29 -3.20 -2.47
CA VAL A 63 8.73 -4.53 -2.92
C VAL A 63 9.78 -4.45 -4.03
N ASN A 64 9.61 -3.53 -4.99
CA ASN A 64 10.59 -3.30 -6.05
C ASN A 64 11.94 -2.85 -5.49
N SER A 65 11.93 -1.93 -4.52
CA SER A 65 13.15 -1.47 -3.85
C SER A 65 13.85 -2.62 -3.12
N ILE A 66 13.09 -3.44 -2.39
CA ILE A 66 13.63 -4.63 -1.72
C ILE A 66 14.26 -5.58 -2.76
N TYR A 67 13.53 -5.91 -3.81
CA TYR A 67 13.98 -6.84 -4.86
C TYR A 67 15.26 -6.36 -5.55
N LEU A 68 15.35 -5.08 -5.90
CA LEU A 68 16.48 -4.48 -6.60
C LEU A 68 17.70 -4.27 -5.70
N GLN A 69 17.49 -3.91 -4.43
CA GLN A 69 18.60 -3.64 -3.51
C GLN A 69 19.15 -4.89 -2.83
N ALA A 70 18.37 -5.97 -2.73
CA ALA A 70 18.80 -7.21 -2.11
C ALA A 70 20.24 -7.67 -2.47
N PRO A 71 20.66 -7.75 -3.75
CA PRO A 71 22.03 -8.18 -4.11
C PRO A 71 23.12 -7.12 -3.88
N ASN A 72 22.74 -5.90 -3.49
CA ASN A 72 23.65 -4.77 -3.32
C ASN A 72 24.00 -4.51 -1.85
N VAL A 73 23.17 -4.96 -0.91
CA VAL A 73 23.40 -4.81 0.54
C VAL A 73 24.36 -5.92 1.01
N ARG A 74 25.60 -5.54 1.36
CA ARG A 74 26.68 -6.49 1.70
C ARG A 74 27.31 -6.30 3.08
N ASN A 75 27.26 -5.08 3.62
CA ASN A 75 27.85 -4.82 4.94
C ASN A 75 26.92 -5.41 6.02
N PRO A 76 27.44 -6.13 7.03
CA PRO A 76 26.59 -6.76 8.05
C PRO A 76 25.65 -5.80 8.79
N SER A 77 26.08 -4.55 9.04
CA SER A 77 25.22 -3.50 9.61
C SER A 77 24.03 -3.17 8.70
N ASP A 78 24.32 -2.96 7.41
CA ASP A 78 23.33 -2.56 6.41
C ASP A 78 22.36 -3.72 6.15
N ILE A 79 22.84 -4.96 6.20
CA ILE A 79 21.99 -6.17 6.10
C ILE A 79 20.99 -6.21 7.24
N LYS A 80 21.42 -5.96 8.48
CA LYS A 80 20.53 -5.92 9.64
C LYS A 80 19.43 -4.86 9.47
N ASP A 81 19.80 -3.65 9.07
CA ASP A 81 18.84 -2.56 8.84
C ASP A 81 17.92 -2.87 7.65
N PHE A 82 18.45 -3.50 6.60
CA PHE A 82 17.68 -3.91 5.43
C PHE A 82 16.65 -4.99 5.76
N LEU A 83 17.02 -6.04 6.52
CA LEU A 83 16.07 -7.05 7.01
C LEU A 83 14.98 -6.43 7.88
N HIS A 84 15.35 -5.47 8.74
CA HIS A 84 14.36 -4.71 9.51
C HIS A 84 13.40 -3.93 8.60
N PHE A 85 13.91 -3.27 7.56
CA PHE A 85 13.09 -2.58 6.56
C PHE A 85 12.14 -3.53 5.82
N VAL A 86 12.61 -4.71 5.40
CA VAL A 86 11.78 -5.74 4.74
C VAL A 86 10.62 -6.17 5.64
N LYS A 87 10.90 -6.41 6.94
CA LYS A 87 9.87 -6.73 7.93
C LYS A 87 8.85 -5.60 8.10
N LEU A 88 9.31 -4.36 8.20
CA LEU A 88 8.43 -3.20 8.35
C LEU A 88 7.55 -3.00 7.11
N TRP A 89 8.10 -3.20 5.91
CA TRP A 89 7.32 -3.20 4.67
C TRP A 89 6.24 -4.28 4.71
N GLY A 90 6.58 -5.52 5.09
CA GLY A 90 5.59 -6.61 5.19
C GLY A 90 4.48 -6.32 6.21
N ASN A 91 4.82 -5.76 7.38
CA ASN A 91 3.83 -5.32 8.37
C ASN A 91 2.92 -4.20 7.85
N PHE A 92 3.45 -3.28 7.05
CA PHE A 92 2.67 -2.22 6.43
C PHE A 92 1.65 -2.81 5.43
N VAL A 93 2.07 -3.80 4.63
CA VAL A 93 1.19 -4.51 3.70
C VAL A 93 0.08 -5.24 4.46
N ASP A 94 0.37 -5.97 5.54
CA ASP A 94 -0.69 -6.61 6.35
C ASP A 94 -1.66 -5.58 6.92
N ARG A 95 -1.13 -4.50 7.48
CA ARG A 95 -1.94 -3.49 8.15
C ARG A 95 -2.87 -2.74 7.19
N HIS A 96 -2.41 -2.54 5.96
CA HIS A 96 -3.20 -2.00 4.85
C HIS A 96 -4.43 -2.89 4.60
N HIS A 97 -4.21 -4.18 4.30
CA HIS A 97 -5.30 -5.11 3.97
C HIS A 97 -6.21 -5.44 5.17
N GLU A 98 -5.68 -5.54 6.40
CA GLU A 98 -6.51 -5.64 7.61
C GLU A 98 -7.51 -4.48 7.72
N THR A 99 -7.06 -3.27 7.39
CA THR A 99 -7.89 -2.07 7.49
C THR A 99 -9.00 -2.06 6.44
N GLU A 100 -8.75 -2.62 5.26
CA GLU A 100 -9.75 -2.80 4.22
C GLU A 100 -10.86 -3.75 4.69
N GLU A 101 -10.48 -4.93 5.15
CA GLU A 101 -11.42 -5.98 5.58
C GLU A 101 -12.23 -5.59 6.82
N GLU A 102 -11.64 -4.87 7.76
CA GLU A 102 -12.31 -4.51 9.01
C GLU A 102 -13.14 -3.22 8.93
N SER A 103 -12.87 -2.35 7.95
CA SER A 103 -13.47 -1.02 7.89
C SER A 103 -13.98 -0.65 6.50
N ILE A 104 -13.12 -0.64 5.48
CA ILE A 104 -13.49 -0.09 4.17
C ILE A 104 -14.52 -0.98 3.48
N PHE A 105 -14.25 -2.28 3.34
CA PHE A 105 -15.16 -3.19 2.64
C PHE A 105 -16.53 -3.31 3.33
N PRO A 106 -16.62 -3.49 4.66
CA PRO A 106 -17.93 -3.55 5.34
C PRO A 106 -18.74 -2.27 5.21
N ASP A 107 -18.08 -1.10 5.27
CA ASP A 107 -18.74 0.20 5.10
C ASP A 107 -19.28 0.36 3.66
N LEU A 108 -18.54 -0.10 2.65
CA LEU A 108 -18.98 -0.12 1.24
C LEU A 108 -20.14 -1.09 1.01
N GLU A 109 -20.09 -2.30 1.56
CA GLU A 109 -21.21 -3.26 1.48
C GLU A 109 -22.48 -2.69 2.12
N THR A 110 -22.36 -2.06 3.29
CA THR A 110 -23.49 -1.44 3.98
C THR A 110 -24.10 -0.31 3.14
N PHE A 111 -23.26 0.52 2.52
CA PHE A 111 -23.70 1.63 1.68
C PHE A 111 -24.41 1.16 0.41
N THR A 112 -23.85 0.15 -0.27
CA THR A 112 -24.36 -0.35 -1.55
C THR A 112 -25.53 -1.31 -1.39
N GLY A 113 -25.64 -1.98 -0.23
CA GLY A 113 -26.57 -3.09 0.00
C GLY A 113 -26.15 -4.38 -0.71
N GLU A 114 -24.98 -4.43 -1.34
CA GLU A 114 -24.46 -5.61 -2.04
C GLU A 114 -23.52 -6.40 -1.12
N LYS A 115 -24.01 -7.55 -0.63
CA LYS A 115 -23.20 -8.46 0.20
C LYS A 115 -22.10 -9.11 -0.64
N GLY A 116 -20.88 -9.14 -0.10
CA GLY A 116 -19.72 -9.71 -0.79
C GLY A 116 -19.19 -8.84 -1.92
N LEU A 117 -19.50 -7.53 -1.91
CA LEU A 117 -19.09 -6.58 -2.96
C LEU A 117 -17.59 -6.64 -3.24
N MET A 118 -16.79 -6.80 -2.18
CA MET A 118 -15.33 -6.85 -2.25
C MET A 118 -14.77 -8.25 -1.93
N GLN A 119 -15.59 -9.31 -2.00
CA GLN A 119 -15.16 -10.67 -1.65
C GLN A 119 -14.00 -11.17 -2.50
N HIS A 120 -13.96 -10.79 -3.78
CA HIS A 120 -12.83 -11.12 -4.66
C HIS A 120 -11.50 -10.56 -4.12
N SER A 121 -11.48 -9.31 -3.66
CA SER A 121 -10.28 -8.73 -3.02
C SER A 121 -9.88 -9.51 -1.77
N VAL A 122 -10.84 -9.88 -0.92
CA VAL A 122 -10.59 -10.69 0.29
C VAL A 122 -9.99 -12.06 -0.06
N ASP A 123 -10.52 -12.73 -1.09
CA ASP A 123 -9.99 -14.03 -1.54
C ASP A 123 -8.56 -13.90 -2.05
N GLN A 124 -8.23 -12.79 -2.72
CA GLN A 124 -6.88 -12.48 -3.16
C GLN A 124 -5.94 -12.15 -2.00
N HIS A 125 -6.40 -11.44 -0.96
CA HIS A 125 -5.61 -11.20 0.27
C HIS A 125 -5.16 -12.52 0.87
N LEU A 126 -6.09 -13.46 1.03
CA LEU A 126 -5.81 -14.79 1.55
C LEU A 126 -4.78 -15.54 0.69
N ALA A 127 -4.85 -15.38 -0.64
CA ALA A 127 -3.96 -16.07 -1.58
C ALA A 127 -2.48 -15.67 -1.42
N PHE A 128 -2.17 -14.38 -1.25
CA PHE A 128 -0.77 -13.95 -1.08
C PHE A 128 -0.29 -13.95 0.38
N HIS A 129 -1.20 -13.97 1.36
CA HIS A 129 -0.86 -13.80 2.79
C HIS A 129 0.21 -14.79 3.28
N SER A 130 0.09 -16.06 2.92
CA SER A 130 1.06 -17.07 3.36
C SER A 130 2.49 -16.83 2.84
N GLY A 131 2.63 -16.30 1.62
CA GLY A 131 3.93 -15.96 1.05
C GLY A 131 4.52 -14.68 1.68
N LEU A 132 3.68 -13.67 1.90
CA LEU A 132 4.07 -12.46 2.64
C LEU A 132 4.58 -12.80 4.05
N GLN A 133 3.91 -13.72 4.74
CA GLN A 133 4.32 -14.16 6.07
C GLN A 133 5.70 -14.84 6.05
N LYS A 134 5.97 -15.72 5.06
CA LYS A 134 7.30 -16.33 4.91
C LYS A 134 8.41 -15.29 4.70
N LEU A 135 8.16 -14.23 3.95
CA LEU A 135 9.11 -13.13 3.78
C LEU A 135 9.38 -12.41 5.11
N LYS A 136 8.34 -12.12 5.88
CA LYS A 136 8.46 -11.47 7.20
C LYS A 136 9.20 -12.34 8.22
N ASP A 137 8.96 -13.64 8.20
CA ASP A 137 9.65 -14.61 9.06
C ASP A 137 11.13 -14.66 8.70
N TYR A 138 11.45 -14.81 7.41
CA TYR A 138 12.84 -14.73 6.93
C TYR A 138 13.54 -13.42 7.34
N ALA A 139 12.86 -12.29 7.21
CA ALA A 139 13.37 -10.99 7.62
C ALA A 139 13.54 -10.84 9.14
N SER A 140 12.77 -11.58 9.94
CA SER A 140 12.85 -11.53 11.41
C SER A 140 13.91 -12.46 11.97
N ASP A 141 14.08 -13.63 11.35
CA ASP A 141 14.85 -14.74 11.91
C ASP A 141 16.27 -14.81 11.37
N SER A 142 16.56 -14.17 10.23
CA SER A 142 17.89 -14.20 9.62
C SER A 142 18.86 -13.27 10.34
N ALA A 143 20.03 -13.80 10.72
CA ALA A 143 21.18 -12.99 11.09
C ALA A 143 21.88 -12.44 9.83
N PRO A 144 22.70 -11.36 9.94
CA PRO A 144 23.41 -10.82 8.79
C PRO A 144 24.27 -11.82 8.02
N GLU A 145 24.86 -12.79 8.71
CA GLU A 145 25.65 -13.89 8.15
C GLU A 145 24.83 -14.94 7.37
N ASP A 146 23.55 -15.06 7.68
CA ASP A 146 22.61 -15.99 7.02
C ASP A 146 21.82 -15.32 5.88
N TYR A 147 22.06 -14.04 5.65
CA TYR A 147 21.38 -13.28 4.61
C TYR A 147 21.77 -13.75 3.21
N ASP A 148 20.78 -14.28 2.51
CA ASP A 148 20.83 -14.68 1.12
C ASP A 148 19.86 -13.81 0.30
N SER A 149 20.41 -13.03 -0.63
CA SER A 149 19.63 -12.16 -1.51
C SER A 149 18.77 -12.92 -2.52
N ASP A 150 19.24 -14.08 -3.00
CA ASP A 150 18.50 -14.88 -3.98
C ASP A 150 17.33 -15.60 -3.30
N LYS A 151 17.53 -16.09 -2.07
CA LYS A 151 16.44 -16.61 -1.24
C LYS A 151 15.38 -15.54 -0.97
N LEU A 152 15.79 -14.32 -0.59
CA LEU A 152 14.86 -13.22 -0.36
C LEU A 152 14.02 -12.91 -1.60
N LYS A 153 14.67 -12.84 -2.77
CA LYS A 153 13.99 -12.60 -4.05
C LYS A 153 13.05 -13.74 -4.40
N GLY A 154 13.45 -15.00 -4.20
CA GLY A 154 12.58 -16.16 -4.41
C GLY A 154 11.31 -16.12 -3.54
N LEU A 155 11.44 -15.69 -2.28
CA LEU A 155 10.27 -15.47 -1.41
C LEU A 155 9.33 -14.39 -1.96
N ILE A 156 9.87 -13.33 -2.56
CA ILE A 156 9.05 -12.31 -3.24
C ILE A 156 8.40 -12.88 -4.50
N ASP A 157 9.14 -13.66 -5.31
CA ASP A 157 8.63 -14.25 -6.55
C ASP A 157 7.45 -15.22 -6.28
N ASP A 158 7.40 -15.85 -5.11
CA ASP A 158 6.32 -16.76 -4.70
C ASP A 158 4.95 -16.08 -4.50
N PHE A 159 4.91 -14.81 -4.07
CA PHE A 159 3.64 -14.10 -3.78
C PHE A 159 3.44 -12.80 -4.55
N GLY A 160 4.54 -12.20 -5.02
CA GLY A 160 4.55 -10.89 -5.67
C GLY A 160 3.63 -10.78 -6.89
N PRO A 161 3.55 -11.79 -7.78
CA PRO A 161 2.59 -11.78 -8.88
C PRO A 161 1.13 -11.70 -8.42
N THR A 162 0.75 -12.49 -7.41
CA THR A 162 -0.61 -12.48 -6.84
C THR A 162 -0.92 -11.18 -6.11
N LEU A 163 0.05 -10.64 -5.36
CA LEU A 163 -0.09 -9.31 -4.75
C LEU A 163 -0.28 -8.24 -5.84
N GLN A 164 0.51 -8.25 -6.90
CA GLN A 164 0.39 -7.26 -7.98
C GLN A 164 -0.96 -7.35 -8.69
N GLU A 165 -1.46 -8.56 -8.97
CA GLU A 165 -2.78 -8.79 -9.55
C GLU A 165 -3.87 -8.17 -8.67
N HIS A 166 -3.85 -8.49 -7.37
CA HIS A 166 -4.76 -7.90 -6.39
C HIS A 166 -4.74 -6.36 -6.41
N LEU A 167 -3.54 -5.77 -6.28
CA LEU A 167 -3.39 -4.32 -6.21
C LEU A 167 -3.93 -3.61 -7.45
N VAL A 168 -3.92 -4.27 -8.63
CA VAL A 168 -4.47 -3.74 -9.88
C VAL A 168 -5.98 -3.93 -9.95
N GLU A 169 -6.46 -5.15 -9.68
CA GLU A 169 -7.87 -5.50 -9.86
C GLU A 169 -8.79 -4.77 -8.88
N GLU A 170 -8.32 -4.52 -7.66
CA GLU A 170 -9.10 -3.77 -6.68
C GLU A 170 -9.39 -2.34 -7.17
N ILE A 171 -8.46 -1.69 -7.88
CA ILE A 171 -8.70 -0.35 -8.46
C ILE A 171 -9.86 -0.42 -9.46
N GLY A 172 -9.96 -1.51 -10.22
CA GLY A 172 -11.10 -1.77 -11.11
C GLY A 172 -12.41 -1.93 -10.34
N ALA A 173 -12.41 -2.69 -9.24
CA ALA A 173 -13.57 -2.88 -8.38
C ALA A 173 -14.06 -1.56 -7.76
N LEU A 174 -13.15 -0.74 -7.24
CA LEU A 174 -13.46 0.59 -6.72
C LEU A 174 -14.03 1.52 -7.80
N LEU A 175 -13.48 1.48 -9.02
CA LEU A 175 -14.03 2.26 -10.14
C LEU A 175 -15.43 1.79 -10.55
N ALA A 176 -15.76 0.50 -10.40
CA ALA A 176 -17.08 -0.03 -10.70
C ALA A 176 -18.17 0.56 -9.77
N LEU A 177 -17.79 1.16 -8.64
CA LEU A 177 -18.70 1.89 -7.74
C LEU A 177 -19.28 3.17 -8.37
N LYS A 178 -18.86 3.56 -9.58
CA LYS A 178 -19.46 4.65 -10.38
C LYS A 178 -20.98 4.49 -10.61
N LYS A 179 -21.52 3.28 -10.43
CA LYS A 179 -22.97 3.03 -10.53
C LYS A 179 -23.77 3.55 -9.33
N TYR A 180 -23.13 3.89 -8.21
CA TYR A 180 -23.81 4.37 -6.99
C TYR A 180 -23.77 5.89 -6.85
N ASP A 181 -24.53 6.40 -5.88
CA ASP A 181 -24.55 7.83 -5.55
C ASP A 181 -23.18 8.34 -5.10
N SER A 182 -22.69 9.39 -5.78
CA SER A 182 -21.36 9.94 -5.53
C SER A 182 -21.24 10.61 -4.16
N GLU A 183 -22.25 11.35 -3.71
CA GLU A 183 -22.18 12.08 -2.44
C GLU A 183 -22.18 11.12 -1.26
N GLY A 184 -23.05 10.11 -1.29
CA GLY A 184 -23.12 9.02 -0.33
C GLY A 184 -21.82 8.22 -0.28
N LEU A 185 -21.28 7.84 -1.44
CA LEU A 185 -20.02 7.11 -1.50
C LEU A 185 -18.85 7.92 -0.93
N MET A 186 -18.77 9.22 -1.24
CA MET A 186 -17.75 10.11 -0.68
C MET A 186 -17.85 10.21 0.85
N LYS A 187 -19.07 10.29 1.38
CA LYS A 187 -19.30 10.35 2.82
C LYS A 187 -18.83 9.07 3.52
N VAL A 188 -19.16 7.91 2.95
CA VAL A 188 -18.75 6.60 3.46
C VAL A 188 -17.24 6.47 3.42
N TRP A 189 -16.61 6.77 2.28
CA TRP A 189 -15.16 6.71 2.10
C TRP A 189 -14.40 7.52 3.15
N LYS A 190 -14.78 8.79 3.35
CA LYS A 190 -14.16 9.67 4.37
C LYS A 190 -14.31 9.15 5.80
N VAL A 191 -15.45 8.52 6.12
CA VAL A 191 -15.66 7.90 7.44
C VAL A 191 -14.71 6.71 7.61
N SER A 192 -14.60 5.86 6.60
CA SER A 192 -13.70 4.69 6.63
C SER A 192 -12.22 5.12 6.73
N GLU A 193 -11.81 6.20 6.04
CA GLU A 193 -10.46 6.78 6.16
C GLU A 193 -10.14 7.26 7.58
N VAL A 194 -11.10 7.91 8.25
CA VAL A 194 -10.91 8.36 9.64
C VAL A 194 -10.74 7.17 10.58
N LYS A 195 -11.56 6.11 10.41
CA LYS A 195 -11.43 4.86 11.18
C LYS A 195 -10.05 4.21 10.96
N ALA A 196 -9.63 4.11 9.70
CA ALA A 196 -8.32 3.59 9.30
C ALA A 196 -7.16 4.33 10.02
N ARG A 197 -7.18 5.67 9.99
CA ARG A 197 -6.15 6.51 10.62
C ARG A 197 -6.13 6.39 12.14
N ALA A 198 -7.29 6.31 12.79
CA ALA A 198 -7.39 6.18 14.23
C ALA A 198 -6.78 4.86 14.73
N LYS A 199 -7.01 3.76 14.01
CA LYS A 199 -6.47 2.45 14.37
C LYS A 199 -4.94 2.36 14.21
N THR A 200 -4.38 2.98 13.18
CA THR A 200 -2.91 3.07 13.02
C THR A 200 -2.24 3.81 14.19
N ARG A 201 -2.93 4.78 14.82
CA ARG A 201 -2.41 5.47 16.00
C ARG A 201 -2.47 4.63 17.28
N SER A 202 -3.54 3.85 17.48
CA SER A 202 -3.70 3.04 18.69
C SER A 202 -2.77 1.82 18.72
N THR A 203 -2.46 1.21 17.58
CA THR A 203 -1.51 0.09 17.50
C THR A 203 -0.05 0.54 17.63
N GLY A 204 0.30 1.73 17.14
CA GLY A 204 1.64 2.31 17.28
C GLY A 204 1.99 2.71 18.72
N ALA A 205 1.00 3.19 19.48
CA ALA A 205 1.18 3.54 20.90
C ALA A 205 1.35 2.31 21.81
N ALA A 206 0.81 1.14 21.42
CA ALA A 206 0.85 -0.08 22.22
C ALA A 206 2.17 -0.88 22.10
N LYS A 207 3.09 -0.50 21.20
CA LYS A 207 4.35 -1.23 20.94
C LYS A 207 5.64 -0.41 21.07
N ALA A 208 5.58 0.89 21.34
CA ALA A 208 6.79 1.66 21.61
C ALA A 208 7.29 1.36 23.04
N PRO A 209 8.49 0.79 23.24
CA PRO A 209 9.07 0.75 24.57
C PRO A 209 9.28 2.19 25.06
N PRO A 210 9.11 2.48 26.36
CA PRO A 210 9.35 3.82 26.87
C PRO A 210 10.80 4.21 26.57
N THR A 211 10.99 5.23 25.75
CA THR A 211 12.29 5.86 25.55
C THR A 211 12.66 6.63 26.80
N GLU A 212 13.34 5.99 27.74
CA GLU A 212 14.09 6.69 28.78
C GLU A 212 15.34 7.30 28.13
N PHE A 213 15.22 8.56 27.73
CA PHE A 213 16.36 9.39 27.38
C PHE A 213 17.04 9.82 28.69
N ASN A 214 17.97 8.99 29.19
CA ASN A 214 18.80 9.37 30.32
C ASN A 214 19.82 10.42 29.86
N ALA A 215 19.45 11.70 29.98
CA ALA A 215 20.39 12.81 29.87
C ALA A 215 21.27 12.81 31.11
N THR A 216 22.40 12.11 31.06
CA THR A 216 23.47 12.30 32.04
C THR A 216 24.23 13.55 31.63
N THR A 217 24.02 14.64 32.36
CA THR A 217 24.91 15.80 32.36
C THR A 217 26.28 15.37 32.86
N GLN A 218 27.28 15.35 31.98
CA GLN A 218 28.68 15.43 32.39
C GLN A 218 29.09 16.89 32.38
N ASP A 219 29.19 17.47 33.58
CA ASP A 219 30.04 18.62 33.82
C ASP A 219 31.50 18.17 33.80
N SER A 220 32.31 18.90 33.04
CA SER A 220 33.77 19.03 33.22
C SER A 220 34.20 20.42 32.78
#